data_AF-A0A2H1WXC6-F1
#
_entry.id   AF-A0A2H1WXC6-F1
#
_cell.length_a   1.000
_cell.length_b   1.000
_cell.length_c   1.000
_cell.angle_alpha   90.00
_cell.angle_beta   90.00
_cell.angle_gamma   90.00
#
_symmetry.space_group_name_H-M   'P 1'
#
loop_
_entity.id
_entity.type
_entity.pdbx_description
1 polymer ?
#
loop_
_entity_poly.entity_id
_entity_poly.type
_entity_poly.pdbx_seq_one_letter_code
_entity_poly.pdbx_strand_id
1 'polypeptide(L)'
;MSSFTSLRTSRVTMKYCVAIFLSTIYFVDAFSSKRCLLFNKKCVDHCPLNMHPYHTRCDGQTMSQRTCDDPQTYVIGYTCGWSRCDCNADMALDEDAGLCVPFKHCPPPLPRGGRGRRKFSSRGSSRIKPTEPDAFERAMLE
;
A
#
# COMPACT_ATOMS: atom_id res chain seq x y z
N MET A 1 -29.86 5.61 -60.37
CA MET A 1 -28.57 5.13 -59.81
C MET A 1 -28.33 5.85 -58.48
N SER A 2 -28.90 5.39 -57.36
CA SER A 2 -28.80 6.16 -56.09
C SER A 2 -28.66 5.32 -54.82
N SER A 3 -28.76 3.99 -54.87
CA SER A 3 -28.86 3.16 -53.66
C SER A 3 -27.53 2.56 -53.16
N PHE A 4 -26.43 2.68 -53.91
CA PHE A 4 -25.16 2.02 -53.56
C PHE A 4 -24.21 2.85 -52.68
N THR A 5 -24.43 4.16 -52.60
CA THR A 5 -23.60 5.06 -51.77
C THR A 5 -23.99 5.02 -50.30
N SER A 6 -25.26 4.76 -49.96
CA SER A 6 -25.76 4.79 -48.57
C SER A 6 -25.22 3.65 -47.68
N LEU A 7 -25.09 2.42 -48.21
CA LEU A 7 -24.57 1.28 -47.44
C LEU A 7 -23.06 1.36 -47.16
N ARG A 8 -22.28 2.02 -48.01
CA ARG A 8 -20.83 2.17 -47.82
C ARG A 8 -20.51 3.17 -46.72
N THR A 9 -21.22 4.29 -46.66
CA THR A 9 -21.08 5.28 -45.59
C THR A 9 -21.49 4.70 -44.23
N SER A 10 -22.55 3.88 -44.19
CA SER A 10 -23.05 3.24 -42.98
C SER A 10 -22.08 2.20 -42.38
N ARG A 11 -21.40 1.41 -43.22
CA ARG A 11 -20.35 0.48 -42.73
C ARG A 11 -19.11 1.18 -42.21
N VAL A 12 -18.80 2.36 -42.75
CA VAL A 12 -17.64 3.15 -42.34
C VAL A 12 -17.92 3.86 -41.02
N THR A 13 -19.09 4.49 -40.86
CA THR A 13 -19.51 5.09 -39.59
C THR A 13 -19.64 4.06 -38.46
N MET A 14 -20.16 2.87 -38.75
CA MET A 14 -20.27 1.80 -37.74
C MET A 14 -18.88 1.35 -37.23
N LYS A 15 -17.86 1.28 -38.08
CA LYS A 15 -16.48 0.94 -37.68
C LYS A 15 -15.86 2.01 -36.78
N TYR A 16 -16.07 3.29 -37.10
CA TYR A 16 -15.59 4.40 -36.26
C TYR A 16 -16.30 4.43 -34.91
N CYS A 17 -17.62 4.21 -34.87
CA CYS A 17 -18.35 4.09 -33.63
C CYS A 17 -17.81 2.95 -32.75
N VAL A 18 -17.57 1.76 -33.32
CA VAL A 18 -17.00 0.62 -32.56
C VAL A 18 -15.61 0.95 -32.02
N ALA A 19 -14.73 1.57 -32.81
CA ALA A 19 -13.39 1.97 -32.34
C ALA A 19 -13.44 3.01 -31.20
N ILE A 20 -14.35 3.98 -31.30
CA ILE A 20 -14.57 5.00 -30.25
C ILE A 20 -15.14 4.35 -28.98
N PHE A 21 -16.12 3.44 -29.10
CA PHE A 21 -16.67 2.73 -27.96
C PHE A 21 -15.64 1.83 -27.26
N LEU A 22 -14.82 1.11 -28.03
CA LEU A 22 -13.77 0.27 -27.45
C LEU A 22 -12.68 1.11 -26.76
N SER A 23 -12.31 2.26 -27.32
CA SER A 23 -11.34 3.14 -26.67
C SER A 23 -11.90 3.73 -25.38
N THR A 24 -13.16 4.18 -25.36
CA THR A 24 -13.77 4.73 -24.15
C THR A 24 -13.93 3.67 -23.06
N ILE A 25 -14.31 2.43 -23.39
CA ILE A 25 -14.37 1.34 -22.41
C ILE A 25 -12.99 1.06 -21.80
N TYR A 26 -11.93 1.04 -22.63
CA TYR A 26 -10.56 0.83 -22.15
C TYR A 26 -10.08 1.95 -21.22
N PHE A 27 -10.42 3.21 -21.53
CA PHE A 27 -10.11 4.35 -20.67
C PHE A 27 -10.89 4.32 -19.34
N VAL A 28 -12.15 3.90 -19.35
CA VAL A 28 -12.97 3.80 -18.13
C VAL A 28 -12.45 2.70 -17.19
N ASP A 29 -12.00 1.56 -17.73
CA ASP A 29 -11.41 0.48 -16.92
C ASP A 29 -10.08 0.91 -16.27
N ALA A 30 -9.22 1.62 -17.00
CA ALA A 30 -7.96 2.14 -16.48
C ALA A 30 -8.14 3.17 -15.35
N PHE A 31 -9.25 3.90 -15.32
CA PHE A 31 -9.60 4.86 -14.27
C PHE A 31 -10.49 4.29 -13.17
N SER A 32 -10.93 3.03 -13.29
CA SER A 32 -11.60 2.32 -12.21
C SER A 32 -10.56 1.90 -11.16
N SER A 33 -9.98 2.90 -10.49
CA SER A 33 -9.09 2.74 -9.34
C SER A 33 -9.88 2.14 -8.18
N LYS A 34 -10.12 0.83 -8.23
CA LYS A 34 -10.66 0.08 -7.08
C LYS A 34 -9.72 0.33 -5.91
N ARG A 35 -10.28 0.78 -4.78
CA ARG A 35 -9.52 0.98 -3.54
C ARG A 35 -8.96 -0.37 -3.13
N CYS A 36 -7.67 -0.57 -3.38
CA CYS A 36 -7.02 -1.84 -3.17
C CYS A 36 -6.38 -1.89 -1.78
N LEU A 37 -6.84 -2.81 -0.93
CA LEU A 37 -6.15 -3.15 0.31
C LEU A 37 -5.28 -4.38 0.04
N LEU A 38 -3.98 -4.26 0.30
CA LEU A 38 -3.05 -5.38 0.21
C LEU A 38 -3.26 -6.33 1.40
N PHE A 39 -3.60 -7.58 1.12
CA PHE A 39 -3.69 -8.66 2.09
C PHE A 39 -3.18 -9.97 1.48
N ASN A 40 -2.21 -10.61 2.12
CA ASN A 40 -1.59 -11.87 1.67
C ASN A 40 -1.24 -11.87 0.16
N LYS A 41 -0.52 -10.84 -0.28
CA LYS A 41 -0.09 -10.60 -1.69
C LYS A 41 -1.23 -10.48 -2.70
N LYS A 42 -2.47 -10.27 -2.23
CA LYS A 42 -3.66 -10.06 -3.06
C LYS A 42 -4.28 -8.70 -2.77
N CYS A 43 -5.02 -8.22 -3.75
CA CYS A 43 -5.85 -7.03 -3.63
C CYS A 43 -7.23 -7.44 -3.11
N VAL A 44 -7.70 -6.82 -2.02
CA VAL A 44 -9.03 -7.03 -1.47
C VAL A 44 -9.74 -5.68 -1.28
N ASP A 45 -11.07 -5.69 -1.41
CA ASP A 45 -11.89 -4.49 -1.19
C ASP A 45 -12.09 -4.20 0.31
N HIS A 46 -12.11 -5.25 1.13
CA HIS A 46 -12.29 -5.18 2.59
C HIS A 46 -11.29 -6.08 3.32
N CYS A 47 -10.81 -5.63 4.48
CA CYS A 47 -9.98 -6.45 5.33
C CYS A 47 -10.78 -7.60 5.97
N PRO A 48 -10.14 -8.75 6.21
CA PRO A 48 -10.76 -9.85 6.92
C PRO A 48 -11.01 -9.49 8.41
N LEU A 49 -11.69 -10.38 9.12
CA LEU A 49 -11.95 -10.24 10.55
C LEU A 49 -10.66 -9.99 11.35
N ASN A 50 -10.75 -9.13 12.37
CA ASN A 50 -9.66 -8.74 13.27
C ASN A 50 -8.48 -7.99 12.60
N MET A 51 -8.71 -7.45 11.41
CA MET A 51 -7.79 -6.53 10.74
C MET A 51 -8.50 -5.22 10.42
N HIS A 52 -7.72 -4.17 10.24
CA HIS A 52 -8.21 -2.85 9.85
C HIS A 52 -7.41 -2.30 8.67
N PRO A 53 -8.04 -1.46 7.83
CA PRO A 53 -7.34 -0.85 6.71
C PRO A 53 -6.33 0.19 7.20
N TYR A 54 -5.09 0.02 6.78
CA TYR A 54 -4.01 0.99 6.93
C TYR A 54 -3.78 1.71 5.61
N HIS A 55 -3.91 3.04 5.63
CA HIS A 55 -3.69 3.90 4.48
C HIS A 55 -2.46 4.77 4.71
N THR A 56 -1.54 4.74 3.75
CA THR A 56 -0.38 5.63 3.79
C THR A 56 -0.75 7.07 3.52
N ARG A 57 -0.07 7.98 4.22
CA ARG A 57 -0.24 9.43 4.12
C ARG A 57 0.97 10.04 3.45
N CYS A 58 0.77 10.98 2.50
CA CYS A 58 1.90 11.64 1.81
C CYS A 58 2.59 12.70 2.68
N ASP A 59 1.92 13.18 3.72
CA ASP A 59 2.39 14.18 4.67
C ASP A 59 2.99 13.57 5.95
N GLY A 60 2.99 12.23 6.08
CA GLY A 60 3.40 11.54 7.30
C GLY A 60 4.39 10.42 7.06
N GLN A 61 5.09 10.04 8.13
CA GLN A 61 5.92 8.83 8.13
C GLN A 61 5.03 7.58 8.13
N THR A 62 5.41 6.60 7.31
CA THR A 62 4.75 5.29 7.25
C THR A 62 5.34 4.36 8.31
N MET A 63 4.46 3.64 9.02
CA MET A 63 4.84 2.70 10.06
C MET A 63 4.84 1.26 9.52
N SER A 64 5.78 0.45 9.99
CA SER A 64 5.76 -1.00 9.76
C SER A 64 4.64 -1.66 10.56
N GLN A 65 4.17 -2.79 10.06
CA GLN A 65 3.24 -3.67 10.76
C GLN A 65 4.04 -4.60 11.68
N ARG A 66 3.47 -4.96 12.83
CA ARG A 66 4.06 -5.98 13.71
C ARG A 66 3.85 -7.36 13.09
N THR A 67 4.92 -8.14 12.98
CA THR A 67 4.87 -9.52 12.54
C THR A 67 5.40 -10.44 13.63
N CYS A 68 5.18 -11.75 13.50
CA CYS A 68 5.77 -12.71 14.42
C CYS A 68 7.31 -12.72 14.38
N ASP A 69 7.89 -12.38 13.23
CA ASP A 69 9.34 -12.24 13.05
C ASP A 69 9.88 -10.93 13.61
N ASP A 70 9.15 -9.82 13.41
CA ASP A 70 9.51 -8.48 13.83
C ASP A 70 8.36 -7.84 14.65
N PRO A 71 8.35 -8.04 15.99
CA PRO A 71 7.27 -7.56 16.85
C PRO A 71 7.25 -6.05 17.07
N GLN A 72 8.33 -5.36 16.73
CA GLN A 72 8.49 -3.93 16.98
C GLN A 72 8.10 -3.15 15.73
N THR A 73 7.21 -2.17 15.90
CA THR A 73 6.91 -1.20 14.84
C THR A 73 8.08 -0.23 14.68
N TYR A 74 8.51 -0.02 13.44
CA TYR A 74 9.54 0.93 13.07
C TYR A 74 9.06 1.81 11.92
N VAL A 75 9.71 2.95 11.74
CA VAL A 75 9.42 3.87 10.66
C VAL A 75 10.02 3.31 9.36
N ILE A 76 9.17 3.09 8.36
CA ILE A 76 9.60 2.70 7.01
C ILE A 76 10.15 3.93 6.27
N GLY A 77 9.54 5.10 6.49
CA GLY A 77 9.89 6.37 5.84
C GLY A 77 8.67 7.05 5.21
N TYR A 78 8.91 8.05 4.37
CA TYR A 78 7.84 8.74 3.62
C TYR A 78 7.46 7.92 2.38
N THR A 79 6.32 7.25 2.45
CA THR A 79 5.73 6.51 1.33
C THR A 79 4.23 6.80 1.29
N CYS A 80 3.64 6.90 0.09
CA CYS A 80 2.20 7.10 -0.01
C CYS A 80 1.59 6.48 -1.27
N GLY A 81 0.25 6.50 -1.35
CA GLY A 81 -0.51 5.99 -2.50
C GLY A 81 -0.82 4.50 -2.45
N TRP A 82 -0.60 3.84 -1.31
CA TRP A 82 -0.93 2.44 -1.13
C TRP A 82 -1.60 2.16 0.22
N SER A 83 -2.29 1.03 0.30
CA SER A 83 -2.99 0.60 1.50
C SER A 83 -2.94 -0.90 1.70
N ARG A 84 -2.99 -1.33 2.96
CA ARG A 84 -2.90 -2.74 3.38
C ARG A 84 -3.82 -3.03 4.56
N CYS A 85 -3.95 -4.30 4.92
CA CYS A 85 -4.66 -4.71 6.13
C CYS A 85 -3.70 -4.93 7.29
N ASP A 86 -3.85 -4.13 8.35
CA ASP A 86 -3.04 -4.19 9.56
C ASP A 86 -3.76 -4.92 10.69
N CYS A 87 -2.98 -5.56 11.56
CA CYS A 87 -3.48 -6.19 12.78
C CYS A 87 -3.74 -5.12 13.84
N ASN A 88 -4.68 -5.39 14.74
CA ASN A 88 -4.93 -4.55 15.90
C ASN A 88 -3.69 -4.44 16.81
N ALA A 89 -3.66 -3.38 17.64
CA ALA A 89 -2.44 -2.89 18.29
C ALA A 89 -1.65 -3.91 19.12
N ASP A 90 -2.27 -4.92 19.71
CA ASP A 90 -1.62 -5.95 20.54
C ASP A 90 -1.35 -7.27 19.79
N MET A 91 -1.71 -7.34 18.51
CA MET A 91 -1.63 -8.52 17.68
C MET A 91 -0.46 -8.42 16.69
N ALA A 92 0.11 -9.57 16.34
CA ALA A 92 1.16 -9.69 15.33
C ALA A 92 0.63 -10.47 14.12
N LEU A 93 1.06 -10.08 12.92
CA LEU A 93 0.76 -10.82 11.70
C LEU A 93 1.66 -12.07 11.62
N ASP A 94 1.03 -13.23 11.54
CA ASP A 94 1.66 -14.45 11.04
C ASP A 94 1.64 -14.38 9.50
N GLU A 95 2.81 -14.18 8.90
CA GLU A 95 2.96 -14.03 7.45
C GLU A 95 2.73 -15.35 6.69
N ASP A 96 2.93 -16.49 7.36
CA ASP A 96 2.75 -17.82 6.77
C ASP A 96 1.26 -18.20 6.73
N ALA A 97 0.55 -17.98 7.84
CA ALA A 97 -0.89 -18.26 7.93
C ALA A 97 -1.76 -17.12 7.36
N GLY A 98 -1.24 -15.90 7.30
CA GLY A 98 -2.01 -14.70 6.95
C GLY A 98 -3.03 -14.31 8.01
N LEU A 99 -2.73 -14.57 9.28
CA LEU A 99 -3.65 -14.36 10.42
C LEU A 99 -3.02 -13.41 11.45
N CYS A 100 -3.86 -12.61 12.11
CA CYS A 100 -3.43 -11.86 13.29
C CYS A 100 -3.53 -12.75 14.52
N VAL A 101 -2.42 -12.96 15.21
CA VAL A 101 -2.35 -13.75 16.43
C VAL A 101 -1.75 -12.92 17.57
N PRO A 102 -2.08 -13.20 18.84
CA PRO A 102 -1.37 -12.61 19.95
C PRO A 102 0.09 -13.06 19.90
N PHE A 103 1.05 -12.20 20.27
CA PHE A 103 2.48 -12.50 20.17
C PHE A 103 2.89 -13.83 20.86
N LYS A 104 2.19 -14.21 21.94
CA LYS A 104 2.39 -15.48 22.67
C LYS A 104 2.08 -16.73 21.85
N HIS A 105 1.30 -16.60 20.78
CA HIS A 105 0.85 -17.69 19.90
C HIS A 105 1.58 -17.65 18.55
N CYS A 106 2.62 -16.83 18.41
CA CYS A 106 3.44 -16.86 17.20
C CYS A 106 4.12 -18.23 17.06
N PRO A 107 4.19 -18.77 15.83
CA PRO A 107 4.88 -20.03 15.59
C PRO A 107 6.35 -19.88 15.99
N PRO A 108 6.96 -20.95 16.56
CA PRO A 108 8.38 -20.92 16.84
C PRO A 108 9.14 -20.72 15.52
N PRO A 109 10.20 -19.91 15.51
CA PRO A 109 10.99 -19.72 14.31
C PRO A 109 11.49 -21.08 13.83
N LEU A 110 11.09 -21.48 12.62
CA LEU A 110 11.62 -22.69 12.03
C LEU A 110 13.16 -22.59 12.02
N PRO A 111 13.89 -23.68 12.32
CA PRO A 111 15.34 -23.67 12.28
C PRO A 111 15.77 -23.30 10.86
N ARG A 112 16.17 -22.04 10.69
CA ARG A 112 16.61 -21.50 9.40
C ARG A 112 17.90 -22.23 9.01
N GLY A 113 17.79 -23.22 8.14
CA GLY A 113 18.93 -23.69 7.36
C GLY A 113 19.60 -22.47 6.72
N GLY A 114 20.84 -22.22 7.10
CA GLY A 114 21.52 -20.93 6.91
C GLY A 114 21.47 -20.41 5.47
N ARG A 115 20.64 -19.39 5.23
CA ARG A 115 20.86 -18.45 4.11
C ARG A 115 21.18 -17.11 4.71
N GLY A 116 22.45 -16.72 4.55
CA GLY A 116 23.10 -15.60 5.20
C GLY A 116 22.29 -14.31 5.11
N ARG A 117 21.91 -13.81 6.28
CA ARG A 117 21.46 -12.44 6.51
C ARG A 117 22.60 -11.52 6.06
N ARG A 118 22.50 -10.94 4.85
CA ARG A 118 23.43 -9.88 4.42
C ARG A 118 23.25 -8.72 5.39
N LYS A 119 24.20 -8.55 6.31
CA LYS A 119 24.32 -7.36 7.15
C LYS A 119 24.48 -6.17 6.21
N PHE A 120 23.44 -5.36 6.06
CA PHE A 120 23.55 -4.05 5.46
C PHE A 120 24.34 -3.19 6.46
N SER A 121 25.65 -3.06 6.24
CA SER A 121 26.47 -2.13 7.01
C SER A 121 26.13 -0.71 6.53
N SER A 122 25.32 0.02 7.29
CA SER A 122 25.25 1.47 7.18
C SER A 122 26.60 2.04 7.63
N ARG A 123 27.52 2.25 6.68
CA ARG A 123 28.66 3.15 6.89
C ARG A 123 28.11 4.57 7.05
N GLY A 124 28.55 5.22 8.12
CA GLY A 124 27.90 6.39 8.69
C GLY A 124 27.96 7.66 7.85
N SER A 125 27.07 8.59 8.19
CA SER A 125 27.25 10.01 7.95
C SER A 125 26.69 10.79 9.15
N SER A 126 27.63 11.37 9.88
CA SER A 126 27.57 12.49 10.84
C SER A 126 26.24 12.92 11.46
N ARG A 127 26.09 12.54 12.74
CA ARG A 127 25.83 13.42 13.90
C ARG A 127 25.06 14.73 13.59
N ILE A 128 23.73 14.69 13.68
CA ILE A 128 22.90 15.86 13.97
C ILE A 128 22.47 15.74 15.45
N LYS A 129 22.84 16.72 16.27
CA LYS A 129 22.41 16.84 17.67
C LYS A 129 20.89 17.12 17.73
N PRO A 130 20.14 16.57 18.71
CA PRO A 130 18.78 17.03 18.99
C PRO A 130 18.85 18.47 19.52
N THR A 131 18.14 19.39 18.87
CA THR A 131 17.88 20.73 19.39
C THR A 131 16.76 20.62 20.42
N GLU A 132 17.04 21.13 21.62
CA GLU A 132 16.16 21.28 22.77
C GLU A 132 14.85 21.99 22.38
N PRO A 133 13.66 21.49 22.80
CA PRO A 133 12.45 22.28 22.77
C PRO A 133 12.44 23.25 23.96
N ASP A 134 11.64 24.33 23.88
CA ASP A 134 11.28 25.24 24.99
C ASP A 134 12.09 26.54 25.14
N ALA A 135 11.96 27.45 24.16
CA ALA A 135 12.31 28.88 24.35
C ALA A 135 11.50 29.87 23.47
N PHE A 136 10.25 29.55 23.11
CA PHE A 136 9.38 30.50 22.37
C PHE A 136 8.16 30.99 23.18
N GLU A 137 7.91 30.46 24.39
CA GLU A 137 6.74 30.80 25.21
C GLU A 137 7.05 31.72 26.41
N ARG A 138 8.09 32.56 26.32
CA ARG A 138 8.44 33.56 27.35
C ARG A 138 8.68 34.99 26.85
N ALA A 139 8.16 35.33 25.66
CA ALA A 139 8.27 36.70 25.11
C ALA A 139 6.91 37.39 24.89
N MET A 140 5.89 37.03 25.69
CA MET A 140 4.57 37.69 25.62
C MET A 140 3.98 38.04 27.00
N LEU A 141 4.84 38.24 28.01
CA LEU A 141 4.48 38.79 29.33
C LEU A 141 5.70 39.51 29.95
N GLU A 142 6.27 40.48 29.25
CA GLU A 142 6.92 41.69 29.80
C GLU A 142 6.81 42.83 28.77
#